data_AF-A0AAW0VX07-F1
#
_entry.id   AF-A0AAW0VX07-F1
#
_cell.length_a   1.000
_cell.length_b   1.000
_cell.length_c   1.000
_cell.angle_alpha   90.00
_cell.angle_beta   90.00
_cell.angle_gamma   90.00
#
_symmetry.space_group_name_H-M   'P 1'
#
loop_
_entity.id
_entity.type
_entity.pdbx_description
1 polymer ?
#
loop_
_entity_poly.entity_id
_entity_poly.type
_entity_poly.pdbx_seq_one_letter_code
_entity_poly.pdbx_strand_id
1 'polypeptide(L)'
;MDGDDSVIEDEWVGLRRRFTIEGLEWETLEPSSQTLHVWRWVVDAEANLKTARHINDKLRRQHDEEKVELDEYTQHIRARCEERVKELDDEVRNLREDLESLLAGTQAVTSLLLKEGLEDVAQSSLGEQIAYLLVERLKMNEELVAARTNPVSSRERELTTQLIKASTELELLKRTHQDVVCQMAEMSDRVTLLEKASRQLELDNETLAYKLSEALAEIEENEGQLRRYAKNTNFRRGESPCTSLRSHEEYGPPSFVSLPPSECVVIHGDSQRMGIHRRESSRSSGRRKITEPLRAERGKSPRNSQRRQHSSKLRGVGGDGGKSNEAVQNDGELALSSLGKDHVSIASLGSASPKKLHSLFDEQIQSSRNRISMLEEIRKLQSELENIKKDLIEAGDRYELIVRKYEVYKIKSKNKVYSVRSAYQSELDTLKRRINKLEAEVALQGDQLQAEESLRKQLDEDLSSIRTERQELAMRVRESERIANDHRQEVKLLQEKVRLIQSMNQELSEKLQELSVAAIVG
;
A
#
# COMPACT_ATOMS: atom_id res chain seq x y z
N MET A 1 18.31 24.09 -76.46
CA MET A 1 18.15 22.75 -77.08
C MET A 1 18.39 22.94 -78.57
N ASP A 2 19.62 23.29 -78.91
CA ASP A 2 20.11 23.15 -80.28
C ASP A 2 20.45 21.68 -80.43
N GLY A 3 19.80 21.02 -81.39
CA GLY A 3 20.17 19.68 -81.82
C GLY A 3 21.57 19.77 -82.39
N ASP A 4 22.54 19.29 -81.62
CA ASP A 4 23.91 19.09 -82.07
C ASP A 4 23.92 17.90 -83.05
N ASP A 5 23.48 18.17 -84.28
CA ASP A 5 23.54 17.23 -85.41
C ASP A 5 24.98 17.13 -85.98
N SER A 6 26.00 17.62 -85.26
CA SER A 6 27.35 17.82 -85.82
C SER A 6 28.38 16.70 -85.55
N VAL A 7 28.02 15.61 -84.87
CA VAL A 7 28.99 14.55 -84.55
C VAL A 7 28.44 13.16 -84.85
N ILE A 8 28.16 12.91 -86.13
CA ILE A 8 28.48 11.58 -86.67
C ILE A 8 30.00 11.59 -86.87
N GLU A 9 30.76 11.54 -85.77
CA GLU A 9 32.16 11.13 -85.85
C GLU A 9 32.12 9.77 -86.54
N ASP A 10 32.68 9.70 -87.75
CA ASP A 10 32.74 8.49 -88.55
C ASP A 10 33.18 7.34 -87.64
N GLU A 11 32.29 6.36 -87.41
CA GLU A 11 32.49 5.29 -86.41
C GLU A 11 33.84 4.57 -86.64
N TRP A 12 34.29 4.57 -87.90
CA TRP A 12 35.60 4.09 -88.32
C TRP A 12 36.78 4.90 -87.79
N VAL A 13 36.67 6.23 -87.68
CA VAL A 13 37.69 7.08 -87.07
C VAL A 13 37.79 6.79 -85.57
N GLY A 14 36.65 6.62 -84.90
CA GLY A 14 36.60 6.21 -83.48
C GLY A 14 37.26 4.85 -83.26
N LEU A 15 36.96 3.89 -84.14
CA LEU A 15 37.55 2.55 -84.09
C LEU A 15 39.06 2.59 -84.28
N ARG A 16 39.55 3.30 -85.31
CA ARG A 16 40.99 3.47 -85.56
C ARG A 16 41.70 4.11 -84.37
N ARG A 17 41.11 5.16 -83.78
CA ARG A 17 41.66 5.82 -82.57
C ARG A 17 41.79 4.82 -81.41
N ARG A 18 40.82 3.93 -81.24
CA ARG A 18 40.84 2.89 -80.20
C ARG A 18 41.93 1.84 -80.42
N PHE A 19 42.18 1.45 -81.67
CA PHE A 19 43.32 0.59 -82.03
C PHE A 19 44.65 1.28 -81.69
N THR A 20 44.81 2.55 -82.04
CA THR A 20 46.00 3.34 -81.69
C THR A 20 46.21 3.43 -80.17
N ILE A 21 45.15 3.59 -79.38
CA ILE A 21 45.22 3.63 -77.90
C ILE A 21 45.71 2.30 -77.32
N GLU A 22 45.33 1.17 -77.90
CA GLU A 22 45.83 -0.15 -77.48
C GLU A 22 47.23 -0.47 -78.05
N GLY A 23 47.85 0.45 -78.78
CA GLY A 23 49.15 0.25 -79.40
C GLY A 23 49.13 -0.66 -80.63
N LEU A 24 47.96 -0.80 -81.27
CA LEU A 24 47.78 -1.59 -82.49
C LEU A 24 47.70 -0.66 -83.70
N GLU A 25 48.58 -0.87 -84.67
CA GLU A 25 48.53 -0.13 -85.94
C GLU A 25 47.46 -0.72 -86.86
N TRP A 26 46.39 0.06 -87.08
CA TRP A 26 45.24 -0.38 -87.88
C TRP A 26 45.62 -0.76 -89.33
N GLU A 27 46.56 -0.04 -89.95
CA GLU A 27 46.91 -0.26 -91.36
C GLU A 27 47.81 -1.48 -91.58
N THR A 28 48.49 -1.97 -90.54
CA THR A 28 49.46 -3.08 -90.64
C THR A 28 48.91 -4.41 -90.14
N LEU A 29 47.81 -4.41 -89.37
CA LEU A 29 47.14 -5.64 -88.92
C LEU A 29 46.37 -6.33 -90.06
N GLU A 30 46.44 -7.65 -90.10
CA GLU A 30 45.61 -8.47 -91.00
C GLU A 30 44.10 -8.28 -90.67
N PRO A 31 43.19 -8.21 -91.66
CA PRO A 31 41.76 -7.99 -91.43
C PRO A 31 41.10 -8.98 -90.46
N SER A 32 41.59 -10.23 -90.45
CA SER A 32 41.16 -11.28 -89.51
C SER A 32 41.46 -10.91 -88.05
N SER A 33 42.66 -10.36 -87.80
CA SER A 33 43.09 -9.90 -86.48
C SER A 33 42.34 -8.64 -86.04
N GLN A 34 42.11 -7.69 -86.95
CA GLN A 34 41.28 -6.51 -86.67
C GLN A 34 39.87 -6.93 -86.23
N THR A 35 39.24 -7.85 -86.97
CA THR A 35 37.90 -8.36 -86.67
C THR A 35 37.84 -9.01 -85.29
N LEU A 36 38.87 -9.80 -84.91
CA LEU A 36 38.95 -10.42 -83.58
C LEU A 36 39.04 -9.38 -82.45
N HIS A 37 39.82 -8.31 -82.62
CA HIS A 37 39.92 -7.24 -81.63
C HIS A 37 38.59 -6.48 -81.47
N VAL A 38 37.94 -6.14 -82.59
CA VAL A 38 36.62 -5.50 -82.56
C VAL A 38 35.60 -6.40 -81.87
N TRP A 39 35.60 -7.70 -82.18
CA TRP A 39 34.70 -8.66 -81.54
C TRP A 39 34.97 -8.77 -80.03
N ARG A 40 36.23 -8.80 -79.59
CA ARG A 40 36.61 -8.74 -78.17
C ARG A 40 36.00 -7.50 -77.50
N TRP A 41 36.16 -6.32 -78.09
CA TRP A 41 35.57 -5.09 -77.53
C TRP A 41 34.05 -5.10 -77.49
N VAL A 42 33.38 -5.68 -78.48
CA VAL A 42 31.92 -5.83 -78.48
C VAL A 42 31.48 -6.74 -77.33
N VAL A 43 32.16 -7.87 -77.13
CA VAL A 43 31.89 -8.78 -76.01
C VAL A 43 32.15 -8.10 -74.66
N ASP A 44 33.25 -7.37 -74.51
CA ASP A 44 33.57 -6.60 -73.31
C ASP A 44 32.52 -5.50 -73.05
N ALA A 45 32.10 -4.78 -74.10
CA ALA A 45 31.06 -3.77 -74.00
C ALA A 45 29.71 -4.37 -73.61
N GLU A 46 29.36 -5.56 -74.14
CA GLU A 46 28.15 -6.27 -73.74
C GLU A 46 28.20 -6.72 -72.27
N ALA A 47 29.35 -7.25 -71.82
CA ALA A 47 29.56 -7.62 -70.42
C ALA A 47 29.48 -6.40 -69.48
N ASN A 48 30.08 -5.28 -69.87
CA ASN A 48 30.00 -4.01 -69.14
C ASN A 48 28.57 -3.47 -69.10
N LEU A 49 27.83 -3.54 -70.21
CA LEU A 49 26.43 -3.11 -70.27
C LEU A 49 25.53 -3.97 -69.38
N LYS A 50 25.74 -5.29 -69.35
CA LYS A 50 25.03 -6.19 -68.43
C LYS A 50 25.32 -5.84 -66.96
N THR A 51 26.59 -5.57 -66.64
CA THR A 51 27.01 -5.16 -65.29
C THR A 51 26.39 -3.82 -64.91
N ALA A 52 26.42 -2.83 -65.80
CA ALA A 52 25.82 -1.52 -65.58
C ALA A 52 24.30 -1.60 -65.39
N ARG A 53 23.60 -2.43 -66.19
CA ARG A 53 22.16 -2.69 -66.00
C ARG A 53 21.89 -3.31 -64.63
N HIS A 54 22.68 -4.31 -64.22
CA HIS A 54 22.53 -4.94 -62.91
C HIS A 54 22.75 -3.94 -61.75
N ILE A 55 23.76 -3.07 -61.86
CA ILE A 55 24.00 -2.00 -60.89
C ILE A 55 22.84 -1.01 -60.86
N ASN A 56 22.33 -0.60 -62.03
CA ASN A 56 21.18 0.31 -62.10
C ASN A 56 19.93 -0.31 -61.47
N ASP A 57 19.65 -1.59 -61.74
CA ASP A 57 18.55 -2.32 -61.12
C ASP A 57 18.72 -2.42 -59.59
N LYS A 58 19.96 -2.63 -59.12
CA LYS A 58 20.27 -2.65 -57.68
C LYS A 58 20.01 -1.29 -57.04
N LEU A 59 20.49 -0.21 -57.66
CA LEU A 59 20.27 1.16 -57.17
C LEU A 59 18.79 1.53 -57.17
N ARG A 60 18.01 1.11 -58.18
CA ARG A 60 16.56 1.31 -58.21
C ARG A 60 15.87 0.63 -57.04
N ARG A 61 16.21 -0.63 -56.74
CA ARG A 61 15.66 -1.34 -55.58
C ARG A 61 16.03 -0.64 -54.27
N GLN A 62 17.28 -0.21 -54.12
CA GLN A 62 17.73 0.52 -52.92
C GLN A 62 16.97 1.85 -52.76
N HIS A 63 16.80 2.60 -53.83
CA HIS A 63 16.02 3.84 -53.81
C HIS A 63 14.54 3.59 -53.47
N ASP A 64 13.94 2.51 -53.99
CA ASP A 64 12.56 2.13 -53.66
C ASP A 64 12.43 1.69 -52.19
N GLU A 65 13.42 0.97 -51.66
CA GLU A 65 13.51 0.60 -50.24
C GLU A 65 13.62 1.84 -49.34
N GLU A 66 14.57 2.74 -49.62
CA GLU A 66 14.75 4.01 -48.89
C GLU A 66 13.48 4.87 -48.92
N LYS A 67 12.79 4.90 -50.06
CA LYS A 67 11.52 5.62 -50.19
C LYS A 67 10.44 5.04 -49.27
N VAL A 68 10.32 3.71 -49.18
CA VAL A 68 9.38 3.04 -48.27
C VAL A 68 9.73 3.35 -46.81
N GLU A 69 11.01 3.30 -46.44
CA GLU A 69 11.45 3.64 -45.07
C GLU A 69 11.13 5.10 -44.70
N LEU A 70 11.33 6.04 -45.63
CA LEU A 70 10.95 7.45 -45.44
C LEU A 70 9.43 7.61 -45.31
N ASP A 71 8.64 6.91 -46.12
CA ASP A 71 7.18 6.93 -46.01
C ASP A 71 6.71 6.39 -44.65
N GLU A 72 7.32 5.30 -44.15
CA GLU A 72 7.05 4.76 -42.80
C GLU A 72 7.44 5.75 -41.69
N TYR A 73 8.61 6.38 -41.78
CA TYR A 73 9.07 7.38 -40.82
C TYR A 73 8.15 8.61 -40.77
N THR A 74 7.75 9.13 -41.94
CA THR A 74 6.80 10.25 -41.99
C THR A 74 5.42 9.88 -41.48
N GLN A 75 4.97 8.64 -41.66
CA GLN A 75 3.72 8.13 -41.08
C GLN A 75 3.83 8.04 -39.55
N HIS A 76 4.97 7.57 -39.02
CA HIS A 76 5.22 7.52 -37.58
C HIS A 76 5.19 8.92 -36.94
N ILE A 77 5.86 9.91 -37.54
CA ILE A 77 5.81 11.30 -37.08
C ILE A 77 4.38 11.83 -37.10
N ARG A 78 3.65 11.63 -38.20
CA ARG A 78 2.24 12.07 -38.32
C ARG A 78 1.37 11.46 -37.22
N ALA A 79 1.48 10.16 -36.97
CA ALA A 79 0.73 9.49 -35.91
C ALA A 79 1.04 10.07 -34.52
N ARG A 80 2.32 10.35 -34.22
CA ARG A 80 2.74 10.96 -32.96
C ARG A 80 2.24 12.39 -32.80
N CYS A 81 2.23 13.18 -33.86
CA CYS A 81 1.64 14.52 -33.86
C CYS A 81 0.12 14.47 -33.62
N GLU A 82 -0.59 13.55 -34.25
CA GLU A 82 -2.04 13.36 -34.04
C GLU A 82 -2.36 12.94 -32.60
N GLU A 83 -1.56 12.05 -32.01
CA GLU A 83 -1.69 11.66 -30.60
C GLU A 83 -1.48 12.86 -29.68
N ARG A 84 -0.44 13.67 -29.94
CA ARG A 84 -0.16 14.87 -29.14
C ARG A 84 -1.27 15.91 -29.23
N VAL A 85 -1.87 16.10 -30.41
CA VAL A 85 -3.02 17.00 -30.59
C VAL A 85 -4.22 16.50 -29.77
N LYS A 86 -4.51 15.19 -29.80
CA LYS A 86 -5.58 14.60 -28.99
C LYS A 86 -5.36 14.80 -27.48
N GLU A 87 -4.13 14.61 -26.99
CA GLU A 87 -3.79 14.86 -25.58
C GLU A 87 -4.04 16.32 -25.18
N LEU A 88 -3.65 17.28 -26.03
CA LEU A 88 -3.87 18.70 -25.78
C LEU A 88 -5.37 19.06 -25.82
N ASP A 89 -6.14 18.48 -26.73
CA ASP A 89 -7.60 18.66 -26.78
C ASP A 89 -8.28 18.12 -25.52
N ASP A 90 -7.82 16.97 -25.01
CA ASP A 90 -8.30 16.39 -23.76
C ASP A 90 -7.94 17.28 -22.55
N GLU A 91 -6.72 17.82 -22.51
CA GLU A 91 -6.29 18.76 -21.45
C GLU A 91 -7.12 20.05 -21.47
N VAL A 92 -7.33 20.64 -22.65
CA VAL A 92 -8.19 21.83 -22.81
C VAL A 92 -9.62 21.55 -22.36
N ARG A 93 -10.16 20.35 -22.66
CA ARG A 93 -11.50 19.96 -22.20
C ARG A 93 -11.57 19.87 -20.69
N ASN A 94 -10.62 19.20 -20.05
CA ASN A 94 -10.56 19.07 -18.58
C ASN A 94 -10.43 20.44 -17.91
N LEU A 95 -9.59 21.34 -18.44
CA LEU A 95 -9.44 22.69 -17.92
C LEU A 95 -10.73 23.52 -18.03
N ARG A 96 -11.52 23.30 -19.09
CA ARG A 96 -12.85 23.93 -19.24
C ARG A 96 -13.84 23.41 -18.20
N GLU A 97 -13.87 22.10 -17.96
CA GLU A 97 -14.72 21.47 -16.94
C GLU A 97 -14.35 21.96 -15.53
N ASP A 98 -13.05 22.06 -15.22
CA ASP A 98 -12.57 22.61 -13.94
C ASP A 98 -12.96 24.09 -13.76
N LEU A 99 -12.83 24.90 -14.82
CA LEU A 99 -13.26 26.30 -14.82
C LEU A 99 -14.77 26.40 -14.56
N GLU A 100 -15.58 25.60 -15.24
CA GLU A 100 -17.03 25.58 -15.07
C GLU A 100 -17.43 25.15 -13.65
N SER A 101 -16.77 24.13 -13.10
CA SER A 101 -16.98 23.69 -11.72
C SER A 101 -16.58 24.77 -10.70
N LEU A 102 -15.50 25.51 -10.94
CA LEU A 102 -15.08 26.62 -10.07
C LEU A 102 -16.08 27.77 -10.14
N LEU A 103 -16.54 28.14 -11.33
CA LEU A 103 -17.57 29.16 -11.52
C LEU A 103 -18.88 28.79 -10.83
N ALA A 104 -19.32 27.53 -10.95
CA ALA A 104 -20.49 27.03 -10.24
C ALA A 104 -20.31 27.09 -8.72
N GLY A 105 -19.12 26.74 -8.21
CA GLY A 105 -18.76 26.88 -6.80
C GLY A 105 -18.80 28.33 -6.32
N THR A 106 -18.26 29.27 -7.10
CA THR A 106 -18.33 30.71 -6.80
C THR A 106 -19.77 31.21 -6.79
N GLN A 107 -20.58 30.85 -7.78
CA GLN A 107 -22.01 31.21 -7.82
C GLN A 107 -22.79 30.66 -6.62
N ALA A 108 -22.47 29.46 -6.15
CA ALA A 108 -23.07 28.87 -4.96
C ALA A 108 -22.71 29.67 -3.69
N VAL A 109 -21.45 30.07 -3.52
CA VAL A 109 -21.02 30.92 -2.39
C VAL A 109 -21.71 32.28 -2.44
N THR A 110 -21.76 32.93 -3.61
CA THR A 110 -22.50 34.19 -3.80
C THR A 110 -23.97 34.05 -3.43
N SER A 111 -24.61 32.95 -3.86
CA SER A 111 -26.03 32.67 -3.53
C SER A 111 -26.25 32.45 -2.03
N LEU A 112 -25.29 31.83 -1.33
CA LEU A 112 -25.37 31.66 0.13
C LEU A 112 -25.20 32.98 0.87
N LEU A 113 -24.24 33.82 0.46
CA LEU A 113 -24.04 35.16 1.04
C LEU A 113 -25.29 36.04 0.87
N LEU A 114 -25.93 36.00 -0.31
CA LEU A 114 -27.20 36.71 -0.54
C LEU A 114 -28.32 36.20 0.38
N LYS A 115 -28.39 34.88 0.63
CA LYS A 115 -29.42 34.30 1.52
C LYS A 115 -29.25 34.70 2.98
N GLU A 116 -28.02 34.91 3.43
CA GLU A 116 -27.70 35.36 4.79
C GLU A 116 -27.81 36.88 4.97
N GLY A 117 -28.24 37.64 3.94
CA GLY A 117 -28.36 39.10 4.00
C GLY A 117 -27.01 39.82 3.99
N LEU A 118 -26.00 39.23 3.33
CA LEU A 118 -24.67 39.80 3.15
C LEU A 118 -24.49 40.27 1.71
N GLU A 119 -25.42 41.09 1.18
CA GLU A 119 -25.41 41.51 -0.21
C GLU A 119 -24.13 42.26 -0.61
N ASP A 120 -23.63 43.15 0.26
CA ASP A 120 -22.42 43.93 0.01
C ASP A 120 -21.18 43.02 -0.14
N VAL A 121 -21.11 41.96 0.65
CA VAL A 121 -20.04 40.96 0.58
C VAL A 121 -20.24 40.08 -0.66
N ALA A 122 -21.47 39.68 -0.97
CA ALA A 122 -21.77 38.85 -2.16
C ALA A 122 -21.37 39.54 -3.47
N GLN A 123 -21.46 40.86 -3.55
CA GLN A 123 -21.05 41.67 -4.71
C GLN A 123 -19.55 41.98 -4.76
N SER A 124 -18.82 41.77 -3.66
CA SER A 124 -17.37 41.97 -3.60
C SER A 124 -16.60 40.90 -4.38
N SER A 125 -15.31 41.13 -4.63
CA SER A 125 -14.45 40.14 -5.28
C SER A 125 -14.35 38.85 -4.47
N LEU A 126 -14.08 37.70 -5.12
CA LEU A 126 -13.93 36.42 -4.40
C LEU A 126 -12.87 36.47 -3.28
N GLY A 127 -11.80 37.25 -3.47
CA GLY A 127 -10.78 37.47 -2.45
C GLY A 127 -11.34 38.19 -1.21
N GLU A 128 -12.17 39.21 -1.40
CA GLU A 128 -12.84 39.93 -0.32
C GLU A 128 -13.90 39.07 0.37
N GLN A 129 -14.68 38.29 -0.39
CA GLN A 129 -15.62 37.30 0.16
C GLN A 129 -14.90 36.31 1.08
N ILE A 130 -13.77 35.76 0.64
CA ILE A 130 -12.96 34.82 1.45
C ILE A 130 -12.39 35.51 2.69
N ALA A 131 -11.86 36.72 2.55
CA ALA A 131 -11.31 37.47 3.67
C ALA A 131 -12.38 37.74 4.75
N TYR A 132 -13.57 38.17 4.34
CA TYR A 132 -14.70 38.38 5.24
C TYR A 132 -15.08 37.10 6.00
N LEU A 133 -15.26 35.98 5.27
CA LEU A 133 -15.60 34.69 5.89
C LEU A 133 -14.52 34.18 6.84
N LEU A 134 -13.25 34.45 6.57
CA LEU A 134 -12.16 34.09 7.48
C LEU A 134 -12.17 34.91 8.76
N VAL A 135 -12.47 36.21 8.68
CA VAL A 135 -12.60 37.09 9.85
C VAL A 135 -13.79 36.68 10.70
N GLU A 136 -14.97 36.47 10.10
CA GLU A 136 -16.15 36.00 10.83
C GLU A 136 -15.92 34.61 11.45
N ARG A 137 -15.25 33.70 10.74
CA ARG A 137 -14.87 32.40 11.32
C ARG A 137 -13.97 32.54 12.54
N LEU A 138 -12.98 33.44 12.50
CA LEU A 138 -12.10 33.71 13.64
C LEU A 138 -12.89 34.26 14.83
N LYS A 139 -13.76 35.24 14.59
CA LYS A 139 -14.64 35.84 15.60
C LYS A 139 -15.56 34.79 16.25
N MET A 140 -16.25 33.97 15.46
CA MET A 140 -17.09 32.89 15.97
C MET A 140 -16.28 31.85 16.76
N ASN A 141 -15.03 31.59 16.35
CA ASN A 141 -14.15 30.69 17.08
C ASN A 141 -13.67 31.30 18.40
N GLU A 142 -13.39 32.61 18.44
CA GLU A 142 -13.11 33.35 19.67
C GLU A 142 -14.30 33.36 20.62
N GLU A 143 -15.52 33.56 20.12
CA GLU A 143 -16.76 33.45 20.89
C GLU A 143 -16.97 32.03 21.44
N LEU A 144 -16.71 30.99 20.64
CA LEU A 144 -16.76 29.60 21.11
C LEU A 144 -15.68 29.30 22.16
N VAL A 145 -14.47 29.82 21.99
CA VAL A 145 -13.41 29.70 22.99
C VAL A 145 -13.81 30.43 24.26
N ALA A 146 -14.32 31.66 24.16
CA ALA A 146 -14.82 32.43 25.31
C ALA A 146 -15.99 31.72 26.01
N ALA A 147 -16.90 31.08 25.26
CA ALA A 147 -17.97 30.27 25.83
C ALA A 147 -17.45 29.01 26.54
N ARG A 148 -16.33 28.43 26.07
CA ARG A 148 -15.66 27.28 26.70
C ARG A 148 -14.76 27.66 27.88
N THR A 149 -14.13 28.83 27.84
CA THR A 149 -13.25 29.34 28.90
C THR A 149 -14.01 30.14 29.95
N ASN A 150 -15.25 30.55 29.66
CA ASN A 150 -16.20 30.96 30.68
C ASN A 150 -16.23 29.86 31.73
N PRO A 151 -15.91 30.18 32.99
CA PRO A 151 -15.67 29.19 34.02
C PRO A 151 -16.92 28.34 34.12
N VAL A 152 -16.77 27.05 33.79
CA VAL A 152 -17.70 25.93 34.03
C VAL A 152 -18.79 26.42 34.97
N SER A 153 -19.95 26.73 34.36
CA SER A 153 -21.07 27.38 35.05
C SER A 153 -21.22 26.73 36.42
N SER A 154 -21.50 27.49 37.48
CA SER A 154 -21.68 26.93 38.83
C SER A 154 -22.54 25.66 38.82
N ARG A 155 -23.50 25.61 37.88
CA ARG A 155 -24.34 24.45 37.57
C ARG A 155 -23.58 23.21 37.06
N GLU A 156 -22.60 23.34 36.16
CA GLU A 156 -21.80 22.21 35.69
C GLU A 156 -20.84 21.68 36.78
N ARG A 157 -20.31 22.57 37.64
CA ARG A 157 -19.56 22.14 38.84
C ARG A 157 -20.45 21.38 39.82
N GLU A 158 -21.68 21.83 39.99
CA GLU A 158 -22.68 21.13 40.80
C GLU A 158 -23.05 19.78 40.19
N LEU A 159 -23.32 19.71 38.88
CA LEU A 159 -23.64 18.47 38.18
C LEU A 159 -22.48 17.46 38.20
N THR A 160 -21.23 17.90 38.06
CA THR A 160 -20.07 17.02 38.19
C THR A 160 -19.91 16.51 39.62
N THR A 161 -20.17 17.35 40.63
CA THR A 161 -20.19 16.92 42.04
C THR A 161 -21.31 15.92 42.31
N GLN A 162 -22.52 16.15 41.79
CA GLN A 162 -23.65 15.22 41.89
C GLN A 162 -23.36 13.91 41.16
N LEU A 163 -22.71 13.94 40.00
CA LEU A 163 -22.32 12.75 39.25
C LEU A 163 -21.28 11.92 40.02
N ILE A 164 -20.30 12.58 40.65
CA ILE A 164 -19.32 11.90 41.52
C ILE A 164 -20.05 11.25 42.70
N LYS A 165 -20.96 11.99 43.37
CA LYS A 165 -21.75 11.46 44.49
C LYS A 165 -22.59 10.24 44.09
N ALA A 166 -23.34 10.34 42.99
CA ALA A 166 -24.14 9.24 42.45
C ALA A 166 -23.27 8.03 42.06
N SER A 167 -22.08 8.26 41.51
CA SER A 167 -21.13 7.20 41.17
C SER A 167 -20.61 6.48 42.42
N THR A 168 -20.29 7.20 43.48
CA THR A 168 -19.85 6.61 44.76
C THR A 168 -20.96 5.83 45.47
N GLU A 169 -22.20 6.33 45.44
CA GLU A 169 -23.37 5.62 45.98
C GLU A 169 -23.67 4.33 45.20
N LEU A 170 -23.53 4.36 43.88
CA LEU A 170 -23.70 3.19 43.02
C LEU A 170 -22.65 2.11 43.32
N GLU A 171 -21.39 2.49 43.53
CA GLU A 171 -20.33 1.54 43.92
C GLU A 171 -20.59 0.93 45.31
N LEU A 172 -21.08 1.73 46.26
CA LEU A 172 -21.47 1.23 47.59
C LEU A 172 -22.63 0.22 47.50
N LEU A 173 -23.66 0.54 46.70
CA LEU A 173 -24.79 -0.36 46.44
C LEU A 173 -24.34 -1.67 45.78
N LYS A 174 -23.36 -1.63 44.87
CA LYS A 174 -22.81 -2.85 44.25
C LYS A 174 -22.10 -3.74 45.27
N ARG A 175 -21.30 -3.17 46.18
CA ARG A 175 -20.63 -3.94 47.25
C ARG A 175 -21.63 -4.57 48.19
N THR A 176 -22.60 -3.80 48.68
CA THR A 176 -23.64 -4.34 49.58
C THR A 176 -24.50 -5.42 48.92
N HIS A 177 -24.84 -5.27 47.63
CA HIS A 177 -25.53 -6.32 46.89
C HIS A 177 -24.68 -7.59 46.77
N GLN A 178 -23.38 -7.45 46.49
CA GLN A 178 -22.45 -8.58 46.42
C GLN A 178 -22.35 -9.32 47.77
N ASP A 179 -22.29 -8.59 48.89
CA ASP A 179 -22.27 -9.19 50.23
C ASP A 179 -23.55 -10.00 50.50
N VAL A 180 -24.72 -9.49 50.12
CA VAL A 180 -26.00 -10.20 50.26
C VAL A 180 -26.03 -11.47 49.40
N VAL A 181 -25.49 -11.41 48.17
CA VAL A 181 -25.41 -12.59 47.30
C VAL A 181 -24.49 -13.65 47.91
N CYS A 182 -23.34 -13.27 48.48
CA CYS A 182 -22.47 -14.20 49.19
C CYS A 182 -23.18 -14.83 50.40
N GLN A 183 -23.89 -14.04 51.21
CA GLN A 183 -24.68 -14.57 52.34
C GLN A 183 -25.79 -15.52 51.87
N MET A 184 -26.46 -15.23 50.76
CA MET A 184 -27.46 -16.13 50.20
C MET A 184 -26.84 -17.45 49.73
N ALA A 185 -25.66 -17.43 49.14
CA ALA A 185 -24.93 -18.64 48.74
C ALA A 185 -24.57 -19.49 49.97
N GLU A 186 -24.03 -18.88 51.03
CA GLU A 186 -23.70 -19.56 52.29
C GLU A 186 -24.94 -20.19 52.95
N MET A 187 -26.07 -19.46 52.97
CA MET A 187 -27.33 -19.98 53.50
C MET A 187 -27.88 -21.12 52.65
N SER A 188 -27.75 -21.03 51.32
CA SER A 188 -28.12 -22.11 50.40
C SER A 188 -27.30 -23.38 50.68
N ASP A 189 -25.97 -23.25 50.81
CA ASP A 189 -25.09 -24.38 51.14
C ASP A 189 -25.47 -25.00 52.48
N ARG A 190 -25.75 -24.18 53.49
CA ARG A 190 -26.23 -24.64 54.80
C ARG A 190 -27.55 -25.41 54.70
N VAL A 191 -28.49 -24.97 53.87
CA VAL A 191 -29.75 -25.68 53.63
C VAL A 191 -29.47 -27.04 52.97
N THR A 192 -28.64 -27.10 51.92
CA THR A 192 -28.31 -28.38 51.27
C THR A 192 -27.63 -29.37 52.20
N LEU A 193 -26.80 -28.90 53.14
CA LEU A 193 -26.17 -29.74 54.17
C LEU A 193 -27.23 -30.27 55.15
N LEU A 194 -28.16 -29.44 55.58
CA LEU A 194 -29.28 -29.86 56.44
C LEU A 194 -30.20 -30.86 55.73
N GLU A 195 -30.48 -30.68 54.44
CA GLU A 195 -31.27 -31.61 53.64
C GLU A 195 -30.57 -32.98 53.51
N LYS A 196 -29.25 -33.00 53.25
CA LYS A 196 -28.46 -34.24 53.22
C LYS A 196 -28.46 -34.94 54.58
N ALA A 197 -28.30 -34.20 55.67
CA ALA A 197 -28.35 -34.74 57.02
C ALA A 197 -29.74 -35.30 57.34
N SER A 198 -30.81 -34.60 56.97
CA SER A 198 -32.19 -35.06 57.13
C SER A 198 -32.45 -36.36 56.35
N ARG A 199 -32.01 -36.42 55.09
CA ARG A 199 -32.16 -37.62 54.25
C ARG A 199 -31.36 -38.81 54.77
N GLN A 200 -30.19 -38.57 55.36
CA GLN A 200 -29.42 -39.63 56.02
C GLN A 200 -30.16 -40.17 57.24
N LEU A 201 -30.73 -39.30 58.08
CA LEU A 201 -31.54 -39.71 59.23
C LEU A 201 -32.80 -40.49 58.80
N GLU A 202 -33.41 -40.14 57.67
CA GLU A 202 -34.51 -40.91 57.08
C GLU A 202 -34.07 -42.33 56.71
N LEU A 203 -32.94 -42.49 56.01
CA LEU A 203 -32.39 -43.81 55.65
C LEU A 203 -31.99 -44.64 56.87
N ASP A 204 -31.41 -44.00 57.89
CA ASP A 204 -31.05 -44.67 59.14
C ASP A 204 -32.30 -45.16 59.88
N ASN A 205 -33.38 -44.35 59.90
CA ASN A 205 -34.67 -44.72 60.47
C ASN A 205 -35.32 -45.87 59.68
N GLU A 206 -35.29 -45.85 58.34
CA GLU A 206 -35.77 -46.95 57.50
C GLU A 206 -34.99 -48.25 57.78
N THR A 207 -33.66 -48.15 57.91
CA THR A 207 -32.79 -49.29 58.21
C THR A 207 -33.08 -49.86 59.60
N LEU A 208 -33.26 -48.99 60.61
CA LEU A 208 -33.64 -49.39 61.96
C LEU A 208 -35.03 -50.04 61.97
N ALA A 209 -36.00 -49.48 61.25
CA ALA A 209 -37.34 -50.06 61.12
C ALA A 209 -37.29 -51.44 60.44
N TYR A 210 -36.46 -51.62 59.41
CA TYR A 210 -36.22 -52.92 58.78
C TYR A 210 -35.62 -53.93 59.76
N LYS A 211 -34.54 -53.56 60.46
CA LYS A 211 -33.92 -54.42 61.50
C LYS A 211 -34.88 -54.79 62.62
N LEU A 212 -35.72 -53.85 63.06
CA LEU A 212 -36.77 -54.11 64.04
C LEU A 212 -37.80 -55.10 63.50
N SER A 213 -38.20 -54.95 62.24
CA SER A 213 -39.15 -55.87 61.59
C SER A 213 -38.56 -57.28 61.43
N GLU A 214 -37.28 -57.39 61.07
CA GLU A 214 -36.52 -58.65 61.00
C GLU A 214 -36.43 -59.32 62.38
N ALA A 215 -36.05 -58.57 63.42
CA ALA A 215 -36.01 -59.08 64.78
C ALA A 215 -37.39 -59.53 65.29
N LEU A 216 -38.46 -58.80 64.95
CA LEU A 216 -39.82 -59.20 65.28
C LEU A 216 -40.22 -60.50 64.56
N ALA A 217 -39.86 -60.66 63.28
CA ALA A 217 -40.11 -61.89 62.53
C ALA A 217 -39.31 -63.09 63.09
N GLU A 218 -38.05 -62.89 63.49
CA GLU A 218 -37.26 -63.92 64.18
C GLU A 218 -37.90 -64.34 65.51
N ILE A 219 -38.41 -63.38 66.28
CA ILE A 219 -39.14 -63.66 67.52
C ILE A 219 -40.41 -64.48 67.23
N GLU A 220 -41.19 -64.10 66.22
CA GLU A 220 -42.37 -64.86 65.80
C GLU A 220 -42.03 -66.28 65.33
N GLU A 221 -40.93 -66.45 64.59
CA GLU A 221 -40.45 -67.77 64.17
C GLU A 221 -40.03 -68.62 65.37
N ASN A 222 -39.24 -68.04 66.28
CA ASN A 222 -38.80 -68.70 67.51
C ASN A 222 -39.98 -69.10 68.41
N GLU A 223 -41.00 -68.23 68.54
CA GLU A 223 -42.26 -68.59 69.19
C GLU A 223 -42.97 -69.74 68.47
N GLY A 224 -42.98 -69.72 67.14
CA GLY A 224 -43.51 -70.79 66.31
C GLY A 224 -42.79 -72.13 66.54
N GLN A 225 -41.46 -72.11 66.64
CA GLN A 225 -40.65 -73.27 66.97
C GLN A 225 -40.96 -73.78 68.37
N LEU A 226 -41.01 -72.89 69.38
CA LEU A 226 -41.41 -73.23 70.75
C LEU A 226 -42.81 -73.87 70.79
N ARG A 227 -43.78 -73.36 70.01
CA ARG A 227 -45.11 -73.98 69.88
C ARG A 227 -45.04 -75.37 69.23
N ARG A 228 -44.12 -75.62 68.30
CA ARG A 228 -43.90 -76.96 67.71
C ARG A 228 -43.23 -77.91 68.70
N TYR A 229 -42.23 -77.45 69.45
CA TYR A 229 -41.62 -78.22 70.55
C TYR A 229 -42.64 -78.55 71.64
N ALA A 230 -43.55 -77.64 71.96
CA ALA A 230 -44.65 -77.90 72.88
C ALA A 230 -45.67 -78.96 72.37
N LYS A 231 -45.79 -79.14 71.03
CA LYS A 231 -46.67 -80.14 70.41
C LYS A 231 -45.99 -81.50 70.19
N ASN A 232 -44.66 -81.56 70.09
CA ASN A 232 -43.88 -82.80 70.06
C ASN A 232 -43.69 -83.38 71.48
N THR A 233 -44.78 -83.85 72.08
CA THR A 233 -44.79 -84.54 73.38
C THR A 233 -44.44 -86.02 73.22
N ASN A 234 -43.15 -86.30 73.02
CA ASN A 234 -42.53 -87.59 73.37
C ASN A 234 -41.08 -87.42 73.87
N PHE A 235 -40.72 -86.22 74.35
CA PHE A 235 -39.47 -86.03 75.06
C PHE A 235 -39.72 -85.91 76.56
N ARG A 236 -39.12 -86.87 77.26
CA ARG A 236 -39.23 -87.10 78.68
C ARG A 236 -38.83 -85.86 79.46
N ARG A 237 -39.78 -85.44 80.27
CA ARG A 237 -39.65 -84.89 81.62
C ARG A 237 -38.29 -85.22 82.26
N GLY A 238 -37.52 -84.17 82.55
CA GLY A 238 -36.38 -84.24 83.45
C GLY A 238 -35.08 -83.87 82.76
N GLU A 239 -34.79 -82.57 82.67
CA GLU A 239 -33.60 -81.95 83.26
C GLU A 239 -33.53 -80.51 82.79
N SER A 240 -33.46 -79.62 83.77
CA SER A 240 -33.39 -78.17 83.63
C SER A 240 -31.92 -77.77 83.59
N PRO A 241 -31.43 -77.08 82.56
CA PRO A 241 -30.17 -76.36 82.66
C PRO A 241 -30.42 -74.86 82.82
N CYS A 242 -30.09 -74.42 84.02
CA CYS A 242 -29.93 -73.05 84.49
C CYS A 242 -29.48 -72.05 83.42
N THR A 243 -30.22 -70.95 83.33
CA THR A 243 -29.78 -69.66 82.80
C THR A 243 -28.55 -69.18 83.59
N SER A 244 -27.35 -69.41 83.05
CA SER A 244 -26.12 -68.77 83.51
C SER A 244 -25.81 -67.59 82.59
N LEU A 245 -26.23 -66.41 83.04
CA LEU A 245 -25.68 -65.12 82.61
C LEU A 245 -24.18 -65.15 82.91
N ARG A 246 -23.38 -65.50 81.91
CA ARG A 246 -21.92 -65.39 81.96
C ARG A 246 -21.51 -64.14 81.19
N SER A 247 -21.18 -63.13 81.97
CA SER A 247 -20.36 -61.98 81.59
C SER A 247 -19.19 -62.40 80.71
N HIS A 248 -19.14 -61.87 79.49
CA HIS A 248 -17.91 -61.76 78.72
C HIS A 248 -17.60 -60.27 78.58
N GLU A 249 -16.87 -59.77 79.59
CA GLU A 249 -15.87 -58.72 79.35
C GLU A 249 -14.76 -59.28 78.45
N GLU A 250 -14.02 -58.35 77.85
CA GLU A 250 -12.84 -58.53 77.01
C GLU A 250 -13.09 -59.11 75.61
N TYR A 251 -13.23 -58.22 74.63
CA TYR A 251 -12.26 -58.07 73.54
C TYR A 251 -12.42 -56.66 72.96
N GLY A 252 -11.48 -55.76 73.28
CA GLY A 252 -11.26 -54.58 72.45
C GLY A 252 -10.67 -55.01 71.10
N PRO A 253 -11.07 -54.33 70.01
CA PRO A 253 -10.09 -53.94 69.00
C PRO A 253 -10.48 -52.59 68.36
N PRO A 254 -9.72 -52.11 67.36
CA PRO A 254 -8.37 -51.59 67.48
C PRO A 254 -8.35 -50.10 67.09
N SER A 255 -7.24 -49.45 67.42
CA SER A 255 -6.74 -48.25 66.77
C SER A 255 -7.03 -48.21 65.25
N PHE A 256 -7.90 -47.30 64.81
CA PHE A 256 -7.86 -46.72 63.47
C PHE A 256 -6.84 -45.58 63.53
N VAL A 257 -5.60 -45.77 63.08
CA VAL A 257 -5.17 -45.68 61.68
C VAL A 257 -5.75 -44.45 61.01
N SER A 258 -4.93 -43.41 61.06
CA SER A 258 -4.90 -42.24 60.21
C SER A 258 -5.24 -42.60 58.75
N LEU A 259 -6.22 -41.90 58.18
CA LEU A 259 -6.41 -41.85 56.73
C LEU A 259 -5.98 -40.48 56.18
N PRO A 260 -5.38 -40.46 54.98
CA PRO A 260 -4.66 -39.32 54.38
C PRO A 260 -5.62 -38.30 53.74
N PRO A 261 -5.14 -37.10 53.39
CA PRO A 261 -5.95 -36.09 52.71
C PRO A 261 -6.35 -36.55 51.30
N SER A 262 -7.64 -36.53 51.00
CA SER A 262 -8.15 -36.73 49.65
C SER A 262 -7.79 -35.53 48.78
N GLU A 263 -6.93 -35.79 47.79
CA GLU A 263 -6.63 -34.92 46.67
C GLU A 263 -7.89 -34.65 45.85
N CYS A 264 -8.19 -33.36 45.63
CA CYS A 264 -9.14 -32.91 44.63
C CYS A 264 -8.59 -33.22 43.23
N VAL A 265 -9.12 -34.27 42.60
CA VAL A 265 -8.93 -34.55 41.16
C VAL A 265 -9.69 -33.49 40.35
N VAL A 266 -8.93 -32.69 39.61
CA VAL A 266 -9.40 -31.78 38.57
C VAL A 266 -9.90 -32.61 37.38
N ILE A 267 -11.19 -32.60 37.11
CA ILE A 267 -11.76 -33.14 35.86
C ILE A 267 -11.66 -32.05 34.78
N HIS A 268 -10.78 -32.28 33.81
CA HIS A 268 -10.74 -31.58 32.52
C HIS A 268 -11.98 -31.97 31.70
N GLY A 269 -12.80 -30.97 31.35
CA GLY A 269 -13.85 -31.09 30.34
C GLY A 269 -13.38 -30.54 29.00
N ASP A 270 -12.73 -31.37 28.19
CA ASP A 270 -12.48 -31.10 26.77
C ASP A 270 -13.72 -31.50 25.94
N SER A 271 -14.44 -30.51 25.43
CA SER A 271 -15.49 -30.71 24.42
C SER A 271 -14.88 -30.77 23.02
N GLN A 272 -14.96 -31.97 22.45
CA GLN A 272 -14.75 -32.30 21.05
C GLN A 272 -15.70 -31.50 20.13
N ARG A 273 -15.17 -30.91 19.05
CA ARG A 273 -15.96 -30.53 17.87
C ARG A 273 -15.45 -31.30 16.66
N MET A 274 -16.34 -32.13 16.14
CA MET A 274 -16.17 -33.10 15.06
C MET A 274 -15.77 -32.45 13.74
N GLY A 275 -14.75 -33.03 13.10
CA GLY A 275 -14.45 -32.85 11.68
C GLY A 275 -15.26 -33.82 10.83
N ILE A 276 -15.76 -33.33 9.70
CA ILE A 276 -16.34 -34.15 8.62
C ILE A 276 -15.43 -34.03 7.42
N HIS A 277 -14.81 -35.16 7.05
CA HIS A 277 -14.16 -35.36 5.76
C HIS A 277 -15.20 -35.52 4.66
N ARG A 278 -14.95 -34.94 3.48
CA ARG A 278 -15.37 -35.55 2.22
C ARG A 278 -14.36 -35.28 1.11
N ARG A 279 -13.75 -36.38 0.63
CA ARG A 279 -12.96 -36.49 -0.59
C ARG A 279 -13.89 -36.64 -1.81
N GLU A 280 -13.43 -36.14 -2.96
CA GLU A 280 -13.40 -36.78 -4.29
C GLU A 280 -12.81 -35.74 -5.27
N SER A 281 -11.59 -35.91 -5.77
CA SER A 281 -11.21 -36.61 -7.02
C SER A 281 -11.96 -36.12 -8.27
N SER A 282 -11.28 -35.42 -9.19
CA SER A 282 -10.92 -35.97 -10.51
C SER A 282 -10.29 -34.94 -11.47
N ARG A 283 -9.32 -35.47 -12.20
CA ARG A 283 -8.67 -35.03 -13.45
C ARG A 283 -9.56 -34.23 -14.43
N SER A 284 -8.99 -33.28 -15.17
CA SER A 284 -8.65 -33.43 -16.60
C SER A 284 -8.58 -32.10 -17.38
N SER A 285 -7.64 -32.09 -18.34
CA SER A 285 -7.58 -31.37 -19.62
C SER A 285 -7.71 -29.84 -19.68
N GLY A 286 -6.73 -29.22 -20.33
CA GLY A 286 -6.73 -27.79 -20.63
C GLY A 286 -7.58 -27.41 -21.83
N ARG A 287 -7.76 -26.09 -22.01
CA ARG A 287 -8.03 -25.48 -23.31
C ARG A 287 -7.72 -23.98 -23.22
N ARG A 288 -6.93 -23.49 -24.16
CA ARG A 288 -6.72 -22.06 -24.44
C ARG A 288 -8.06 -21.38 -24.67
N LYS A 289 -8.26 -20.19 -24.09
CA LYS A 289 -9.08 -19.13 -24.69
C LYS A 289 -8.55 -17.76 -24.25
N ILE A 290 -8.16 -17.01 -25.28
CA ILE A 290 -7.94 -15.57 -25.30
C ILE A 290 -9.28 -14.91 -24.98
N THR A 291 -9.31 -14.01 -23.99
CA THR A 291 -10.32 -12.95 -23.85
C THR A 291 -9.73 -11.79 -23.04
N GLU A 292 -10.02 -10.60 -23.54
CA GLU A 292 -9.57 -9.26 -23.16
C GLU A 292 -9.75 -8.90 -21.68
N PRO A 293 -8.98 -7.93 -21.15
CA PRO A 293 -9.27 -7.35 -19.84
C PRO A 293 -10.35 -6.27 -19.97
N LEU A 294 -11.52 -6.58 -19.38
CA LEU A 294 -12.54 -5.60 -19.05
C LEU A 294 -12.00 -4.60 -18.03
N ARG A 295 -12.07 -3.34 -18.45
CA ARG A 295 -11.88 -2.09 -17.72
C ARG A 295 -12.83 -2.04 -16.51
N ALA A 296 -12.29 -2.21 -15.30
CA ALA A 296 -13.02 -1.98 -14.06
C ALA A 296 -12.65 -0.61 -13.51
N GLU A 297 -13.59 0.32 -13.61
CA GLU A 297 -13.57 1.59 -12.90
C GLU A 297 -13.59 1.38 -11.39
N ARG A 298 -12.68 2.06 -10.69
CA ARG A 298 -12.92 2.49 -9.31
C ARG A 298 -12.33 3.88 -9.12
N GLY A 299 -13.23 4.85 -9.17
CA GLY A 299 -12.96 6.20 -8.72
C GLY A 299 -12.99 6.34 -7.18
N LYS A 300 -12.61 7.56 -6.80
CA LYS A 300 -12.94 8.34 -5.60
C LYS A 300 -11.88 8.44 -4.49
N SER A 301 -11.29 9.65 -4.47
CA SER A 301 -11.06 10.56 -3.33
C SER A 301 -9.76 10.45 -2.50
N PRO A 302 -9.35 11.53 -1.80
CA PRO A 302 -9.18 12.90 -2.29
C PRO A 302 -7.83 13.54 -1.84
N ARG A 303 -7.58 14.73 -2.42
CA ARG A 303 -6.70 15.83 -1.99
C ARG A 303 -6.17 15.79 -0.55
N ASN A 304 -4.85 15.99 -0.42
CA ASN A 304 -4.31 16.88 0.61
C ASN A 304 -2.99 17.51 0.15
N SER A 305 -3.07 18.70 -0.43
CA SER A 305 -1.95 19.57 -0.75
C SER A 305 -1.79 20.60 0.36
N GLN A 306 -0.83 20.39 1.27
CA GLN A 306 -0.29 21.45 2.11
C GLN A 306 1.07 21.89 1.59
N ARG A 307 1.00 23.05 0.95
CA ARG A 307 2.02 24.06 0.73
C ARG A 307 2.81 24.37 2.01
N ARG A 308 4.14 24.36 1.95
CA ARG A 308 4.98 25.20 2.81
C ARG A 308 6.22 25.69 2.04
N GLN A 309 6.29 27.01 1.92
CA GLN A 309 7.43 27.76 1.39
C GLN A 309 8.49 27.98 2.48
N HIS A 310 9.74 28.03 2.00
CA HIS A 310 10.91 28.78 2.47
C HIS A 310 11.12 29.07 3.96
N SER A 311 12.26 28.59 4.49
CA SER A 311 13.16 29.43 5.30
C SER A 311 14.60 28.93 5.24
N SER A 312 15.48 29.89 5.02
CA SER A 312 16.94 29.84 4.95
C SER A 312 17.66 29.47 6.26
N LYS A 313 18.94 29.07 6.11
CA LYS A 313 20.07 29.39 7.02
C LYS A 313 20.03 28.79 8.44
N LEU A 314 20.96 27.87 8.73
CA LEU A 314 22.17 28.14 9.52
C LEU A 314 22.97 26.86 9.80
N ARG A 315 24.30 27.03 9.78
CA ARG A 315 25.32 26.14 10.34
C ARG A 315 25.04 25.87 11.84
N GLY A 316 25.35 24.67 12.29
CA GLY A 316 25.49 24.31 13.71
C GLY A 316 25.98 22.87 13.82
N VAL A 317 27.30 22.64 13.84
CA VAL A 317 28.05 22.21 15.03
C VAL A 317 27.52 20.90 15.59
N GLY A 318 28.20 19.80 15.24
CA GLY A 318 28.09 18.52 15.92
C GLY A 318 28.60 18.67 17.34
N GLY A 319 27.66 18.66 18.28
CA GLY A 319 27.89 18.64 19.72
C GLY A 319 27.60 17.25 20.25
N ASP A 320 28.69 16.57 20.58
CA ASP A 320 28.83 15.54 21.60
C ASP A 320 28.05 15.91 22.89
N GLY A 321 27.47 14.92 23.57
CA GLY A 321 26.76 15.19 24.81
C GLY A 321 25.85 14.08 25.34
N GLY A 322 26.39 13.31 26.28
CA GLY A 322 25.69 13.07 27.55
C GLY A 322 24.63 11.98 27.58
N LYS A 323 25.06 10.73 27.73
CA LYS A 323 24.27 9.70 28.42
C LYS A 323 24.57 9.79 29.92
N SER A 324 23.63 10.29 30.70
CA SER A 324 23.56 10.05 32.13
C SER A 324 22.10 10.07 32.59
N ASN A 325 21.88 9.44 33.73
CA ASN A 325 20.66 9.38 34.56
C ASN A 325 19.77 8.17 34.30
N GLU A 326 19.33 7.42 35.30
CA GLU A 326 19.64 7.35 36.74
C GLU A 326 18.90 6.09 37.19
N ALA A 327 19.63 5.10 37.71
CA ALA A 327 19.04 3.96 38.38
C ALA A 327 18.88 4.33 39.86
N VAL A 328 17.66 4.70 40.25
CA VAL A 328 17.28 4.89 41.65
C VAL A 328 16.78 3.55 42.17
N GLN A 329 17.68 2.77 42.77
CA GLN A 329 17.33 1.68 43.68
C GLN A 329 17.05 2.29 45.05
N ASN A 330 15.79 2.25 45.46
CA ASN A 330 15.36 2.56 46.82
C ASN A 330 15.15 1.23 47.58
N ASP A 331 16.22 0.72 48.19
CA ASP A 331 16.12 -0.31 49.23
C ASP A 331 16.00 0.39 50.59
N GLY A 332 14.75 0.63 51.01
CA GLY A 332 14.40 1.16 52.32
C GLY A 332 14.04 0.02 53.28
N GLU A 333 15.04 -0.75 53.70
CA GLU A 333 14.91 -1.78 54.74
C GLU A 333 14.90 -1.08 56.13
N LEU A 334 13.72 -0.66 56.57
CA LEU A 334 13.49 -0.10 57.92
C LEU A 334 13.44 -1.23 58.95
N ALA A 335 14.60 -1.57 59.51
CA ALA A 335 14.73 -2.38 60.71
C ALA A 335 14.21 -1.59 61.94
N LEU A 336 12.93 -1.74 62.25
CA LEU A 336 12.32 -1.22 63.48
C LEU A 336 12.71 -2.09 64.68
N SER A 337 13.69 -1.57 65.43
CA SER A 337 13.70 -1.43 66.89
C SER A 337 12.95 -2.46 67.75
N SER A 338 13.76 -3.35 68.31
CA SER A 338 13.68 -3.94 69.66
C SER A 338 13.03 -3.02 70.71
N LEU A 339 11.84 -3.38 71.19
CA LEU A 339 11.19 -2.77 72.36
C LEU A 339 10.79 -3.84 73.39
N GLY A 340 11.22 -3.64 74.63
CA GLY A 340 10.43 -3.88 75.84
C GLY A 340 10.32 -5.31 76.36
N LYS A 341 11.36 -5.80 77.04
CA LYS A 341 11.23 -6.84 78.08
C LYS A 341 10.76 -6.17 79.37
N ASP A 342 9.46 -6.24 79.67
CA ASP A 342 8.96 -5.81 80.98
C ASP A 342 8.90 -6.99 81.94
N HIS A 343 9.56 -6.77 83.08
CA HIS A 343 9.62 -7.60 84.26
C HIS A 343 8.24 -7.67 84.94
N VAL A 344 7.71 -8.88 85.15
CA VAL A 344 6.60 -9.10 86.08
C VAL A 344 7.18 -9.52 87.43
N SER A 345 7.24 -8.56 88.35
CA SER A 345 7.57 -8.76 89.76
C SER A 345 6.40 -9.46 90.46
N ILE A 346 6.61 -10.72 90.88
CA ILE A 346 5.74 -11.45 91.78
C ILE A 346 6.09 -11.02 93.21
N ALA A 347 5.20 -10.26 93.86
CA ALA A 347 5.33 -9.95 95.27
C ALA A 347 3.98 -10.04 96.00
N SER A 348 4.04 -10.66 97.18
CA SER A 348 3.17 -10.45 98.34
C SER A 348 1.84 -11.22 98.39
N LEU A 349 1.93 -12.44 98.92
CA LEU A 349 0.82 -13.19 99.53
C LEU A 349 0.58 -12.64 100.96
N GLY A 350 -0.51 -11.90 101.15
CA GLY A 350 -1.01 -11.45 102.44
C GLY A 350 -2.50 -11.79 102.57
N SER A 351 -2.84 -12.54 103.61
CA SER A 351 -4.15 -13.10 103.99
C SER A 351 -5.36 -12.20 103.66
N ALA A 352 -6.11 -12.58 102.63
CA ALA A 352 -7.35 -11.91 102.24
C ALA A 352 -8.57 -12.80 102.46
N SER A 353 -9.57 -12.22 103.14
CA SER A 353 -10.90 -12.76 103.42
C SER A 353 -11.63 -13.21 102.13
N PRO A 354 -12.45 -14.29 102.18
CA PRO A 354 -13.03 -14.97 101.02
C PRO A 354 -13.89 -14.10 100.07
N LYS A 355 -14.30 -12.88 100.46
CA LYS A 355 -14.98 -11.93 99.56
C LYS A 355 -14.04 -11.14 98.63
N LYS A 356 -12.75 -10.99 98.97
CA LYS A 356 -11.74 -10.30 98.13
C LYS A 356 -11.15 -11.20 97.05
N LEU A 357 -11.16 -12.52 97.25
CA LEU A 357 -10.75 -13.49 96.24
C LEU A 357 -11.70 -13.50 95.04
N HIS A 358 -13.02 -13.40 95.27
CA HIS A 358 -13.97 -13.30 94.16
C HIS A 358 -13.77 -12.05 93.30
N SER A 359 -13.51 -10.88 93.92
CA SER A 359 -13.19 -9.66 93.16
C SER A 359 -11.92 -9.79 92.33
N LEU A 360 -10.87 -10.44 92.84
CA LEU A 360 -9.63 -10.67 92.10
C LEU A 360 -9.85 -11.68 90.96
N PHE A 361 -10.66 -12.71 91.16
CA PHE A 361 -11.03 -13.65 90.10
C PHE A 361 -11.90 -12.98 89.03
N ASP A 362 -12.86 -12.14 89.40
CA ASP A 362 -13.70 -11.41 88.44
C ASP A 362 -12.88 -10.38 87.66
N GLU A 363 -11.92 -9.71 88.30
CA GLU A 363 -10.99 -8.78 87.64
C GLU A 363 -10.00 -9.53 86.73
N GLN A 364 -9.54 -10.72 87.13
CA GLN A 364 -8.73 -11.60 86.29
C GLN A 364 -9.53 -12.17 85.11
N ILE A 365 -10.79 -12.56 85.31
CA ILE A 365 -11.70 -13.01 84.26
C ILE A 365 -11.98 -11.86 83.29
N GLN A 366 -12.26 -10.66 83.80
CA GLN A 366 -12.51 -9.48 82.97
C GLN A 366 -11.26 -9.07 82.18
N SER A 367 -10.08 -9.12 82.80
CA SER A 367 -8.79 -8.93 82.12
C SER A 367 -8.55 -10.00 81.05
N SER A 368 -8.88 -11.26 81.32
CA SER A 368 -8.78 -12.35 80.34
C SER A 368 -9.74 -12.17 79.17
N ARG A 369 -10.97 -11.70 79.42
CA ARG A 369 -11.96 -11.36 78.39
C ARG A 369 -11.51 -10.19 77.53
N ASN A 370 -11.00 -9.13 78.15
CA ASN A 370 -10.45 -7.97 77.43
C ASN A 370 -9.24 -8.39 76.58
N ARG A 371 -8.38 -9.28 77.10
CA ARG A 371 -7.24 -9.83 76.35
C ARG A 371 -7.69 -10.69 75.17
N ILE A 372 -8.71 -11.53 75.34
CA ILE A 372 -9.28 -12.32 74.24
C ILE A 372 -9.89 -11.41 73.18
N SER A 373 -10.67 -10.40 73.59
CA SER A 373 -11.24 -9.40 72.68
C SER A 373 -10.15 -8.66 71.89
N MET A 374 -9.05 -8.29 72.54
CA MET A 374 -7.90 -7.66 71.88
C MET A 374 -7.23 -8.62 70.89
N LEU A 375 -7.09 -9.91 71.22
CA LEU A 375 -6.53 -10.91 70.31
C LEU A 375 -7.44 -11.19 69.10
N GLU A 376 -8.75 -11.17 69.29
CA GLU A 376 -9.73 -11.27 68.20
C GLU A 376 -9.66 -10.06 67.26
N GLU A 377 -9.53 -8.85 67.82
CA GLU A 377 -9.32 -7.64 67.04
C GLU A 377 -8.00 -7.67 66.28
N ILE A 378 -6.90 -8.11 66.91
CA ILE A 378 -5.61 -8.31 66.23
C ILE A 378 -5.77 -9.31 65.08
N ARG A 379 -6.47 -10.43 65.28
CA ARG A 379 -6.69 -11.43 64.23
C ARG A 379 -7.53 -10.86 63.09
N LYS A 380 -8.55 -10.04 63.39
CA LYS A 380 -9.37 -9.36 62.39
C LYS A 380 -8.56 -8.36 61.59
N LEU A 381 -7.76 -7.54 62.25
CA LEU A 381 -6.85 -6.60 61.58
C LEU A 381 -5.81 -7.32 60.73
N GLN A 382 -5.31 -8.48 61.18
CA GLN A 382 -4.41 -9.33 60.38
C GLN A 382 -5.10 -9.85 59.12
N SER A 383 -6.34 -10.33 59.18
CA SER A 383 -7.06 -10.80 58.00
C SER A 383 -7.42 -9.65 57.05
N GLU A 384 -7.81 -8.49 57.57
CA GLU A 384 -8.01 -7.27 56.77
C GLU A 384 -6.72 -6.84 56.06
N LEU A 385 -5.57 -6.91 56.74
CA LEU A 385 -4.26 -6.59 56.17
C LEU A 385 -3.90 -7.55 55.03
N GLU A 386 -4.09 -8.87 55.21
CA GLU A 386 -3.84 -9.85 54.15
C GLU A 386 -4.80 -9.69 52.95
N ASN A 387 -6.08 -9.33 53.21
CA ASN A 387 -7.02 -9.02 52.14
C ASN A 387 -6.59 -7.76 51.35
N ILE A 388 -6.19 -6.68 52.04
CA ILE A 388 -5.70 -5.46 51.38
C ILE A 388 -4.43 -5.74 50.58
N LYS A 389 -3.51 -6.57 51.09
CA LYS A 389 -2.33 -7.01 50.34
C LYS A 389 -2.72 -7.76 49.07
N LYS A 390 -3.66 -8.69 49.16
CA LYS A 390 -4.17 -9.44 48.00
C LYS A 390 -4.80 -8.50 46.97
N ASP A 391 -5.66 -7.59 47.40
CA ASP A 391 -6.30 -6.59 46.53
C ASP A 391 -5.28 -5.67 45.85
N LEU A 392 -4.21 -5.29 46.57
CA LEU A 392 -3.11 -4.50 46.02
C LEU A 392 -2.34 -5.24 44.93
N ILE A 393 -2.05 -6.54 45.14
CA ILE A 393 -1.40 -7.40 44.13
C ILE A 393 -2.32 -7.54 42.91
N GLU A 394 -3.59 -7.87 43.10
CA GLU A 394 -4.56 -8.01 42.01
C GLU A 394 -4.79 -6.69 41.25
N ALA A 395 -4.76 -5.55 41.93
CA ALA A 395 -4.76 -4.24 41.30
C ALA A 395 -3.48 -4.03 40.47
N GLY A 396 -2.31 -4.36 41.03
CA GLY A 396 -1.02 -4.33 40.35
C GLY A 396 -1.02 -5.13 39.04
N ASP A 397 -1.47 -6.38 39.08
CA ASP A 397 -1.57 -7.26 37.91
C ASP A 397 -2.53 -6.71 36.85
N ARG A 398 -3.66 -6.13 37.27
CA ARG A 398 -4.61 -5.47 36.37
C ARG A 398 -3.98 -4.26 35.67
N TYR A 399 -3.24 -3.43 36.41
CA TYR A 399 -2.51 -2.30 35.82
C TYR A 399 -1.43 -2.76 34.86
N GLU A 400 -0.63 -3.76 35.23
CA GLU A 400 0.41 -4.31 34.36
C GLU A 400 -0.16 -4.88 33.06
N LEU A 401 -1.29 -5.60 33.13
CA LEU A 401 -1.98 -6.11 31.95
C LEU A 401 -2.45 -4.97 31.02
N ILE A 402 -2.98 -3.88 31.57
CA ILE A 402 -3.40 -2.70 30.79
C ILE A 402 -2.18 -2.04 30.13
N VAL A 403 -1.07 -1.88 30.85
CA VAL A 403 0.18 -1.33 30.31
C VAL A 403 0.69 -2.17 29.14
N ARG A 404 0.78 -3.50 29.30
CA ARG A 404 1.21 -4.42 28.23
C ARG A 404 0.29 -4.35 27.01
N LYS A 405 -1.04 -4.27 27.22
CA LYS A 405 -2.01 -4.09 26.10
C LYS A 405 -1.77 -2.77 25.36
N TYR A 406 -1.53 -1.68 26.08
CA TYR A 406 -1.22 -0.39 25.49
C TYR A 406 0.10 -0.40 24.72
N GLU A 407 1.15 -1.05 25.25
CA GLU A 407 2.44 -1.19 24.57
C GLU A 407 2.31 -1.96 23.25
N VAL A 408 1.59 -3.08 23.25
CA VAL A 408 1.32 -3.85 22.02
C VAL A 408 0.53 -3.01 21.02
N TYR A 409 -0.49 -2.28 21.46
CA TYR A 409 -1.25 -1.38 20.60
C TYR A 409 -0.36 -0.27 20.02
N LYS A 410 0.49 0.35 20.85
CA LYS A 410 1.45 1.38 20.45
C LYS A 410 2.43 0.86 19.40
N ILE A 411 3.00 -0.34 19.59
CA ILE A 411 3.89 -0.98 18.61
C ILE A 411 3.15 -1.26 17.29
N LYS A 412 1.94 -1.84 17.35
CA LYS A 412 1.12 -2.10 16.15
C LYS A 412 0.80 -0.83 15.38
N SER A 413 0.39 0.23 16.07
CA SER A 413 0.12 1.54 15.47
C SER A 413 1.38 2.14 14.84
N LYS A 414 2.51 2.10 15.55
CA LYS A 414 3.82 2.57 15.04
C LYS A 414 4.23 1.83 13.77
N ASN A 415 4.09 0.50 13.74
CA ASN A 415 4.39 -0.33 12.57
C ASN A 415 3.47 -0.02 11.39
N LYS A 416 2.18 0.22 11.62
CA LYS A 416 1.23 0.65 10.58
C LYS A 416 1.66 1.99 9.97
N VAL A 417 2.02 2.97 10.81
CA VAL A 417 2.52 4.27 10.34
C VAL A 417 3.82 4.13 9.55
N TYR A 418 4.76 3.30 9.99
CA TYR A 418 6.00 3.03 9.24
C TYR A 418 5.74 2.35 7.90
N SER A 419 4.85 1.35 7.85
CA SER A 419 4.49 0.67 6.61
C SER A 419 3.89 1.63 5.58
N VAL A 420 2.94 2.47 6.01
CA VAL A 420 2.33 3.50 5.16
C VAL A 420 3.39 4.51 4.69
N ARG A 421 4.25 5.00 5.59
CA ARG A 421 5.34 5.92 5.24
C ARG A 421 6.32 5.30 4.22
N SER A 422 6.67 4.03 4.40
CA SER A 422 7.56 3.30 3.48
C SER A 422 6.93 3.11 2.11
N ALA A 423 5.62 2.83 2.04
CA ALA A 423 4.88 2.71 0.77
C ALA A 423 4.86 4.06 0.03
N TYR A 424 4.47 5.14 0.70
CA TYR A 424 4.50 6.48 0.11
C TYR A 424 5.90 6.90 -0.35
N GLN A 425 6.95 6.57 0.41
CA GLN A 425 8.32 6.85 0.01
C GLN A 425 8.71 6.11 -1.27
N SER A 426 8.34 4.82 -1.38
CA SER A 426 8.59 4.02 -2.58
C SER A 426 7.85 4.58 -3.80
N GLU A 427 6.59 4.99 -3.63
CA GLU A 427 5.80 5.64 -4.69
C GLU A 427 6.44 6.95 -5.15
N LEU A 428 6.88 7.82 -4.21
CA LEU A 428 7.61 9.04 -4.54
C LEU A 428 8.87 8.76 -5.36
N ASP A 429 9.63 7.73 -5.00
CA ASP A 429 10.86 7.37 -5.73
C ASP A 429 10.57 6.74 -7.11
N THR A 430 9.41 6.09 -7.30
CA THR A 430 8.97 5.67 -8.64
C THR A 430 8.56 6.84 -9.51
N LEU A 431 7.80 7.80 -8.96
CA LEU A 431 7.36 9.00 -9.69
C LEU A 431 8.55 9.87 -10.08
N LYS A 432 9.52 10.07 -9.18
CA LYS A 432 10.78 10.77 -9.50
C LYS A 432 11.54 10.14 -10.65
N ARG A 433 11.67 8.80 -10.68
CA ARG A 433 12.29 8.09 -11.81
C ARG A 433 11.52 8.28 -13.12
N ARG A 434 10.18 8.32 -13.06
CA ARG A 434 9.35 8.58 -14.24
C ARG A 434 9.52 10.01 -14.75
N ILE A 435 9.55 10.99 -13.86
CA ILE A 435 9.83 12.40 -14.19
C ILE A 435 11.18 12.52 -14.89
N ASN A 436 12.26 12.01 -14.29
CA ASN A 436 13.60 12.07 -14.88
C ASN A 436 13.66 11.41 -16.26
N LYS A 437 12.94 10.30 -16.48
CA LYS A 437 12.85 9.65 -17.79
C LYS A 437 12.14 10.52 -18.82
N LEU A 438 11.02 11.16 -18.45
CA LEU A 438 10.28 12.05 -19.34
C LEU A 438 11.08 13.33 -19.64
N GLU A 439 11.80 13.88 -18.67
CA GLU A 439 12.71 15.01 -18.87
C GLU A 439 13.82 14.67 -19.87
N ALA A 440 14.41 13.47 -19.78
CA ALA A 440 15.40 13.00 -20.74
C ALA A 440 14.81 12.78 -22.15
N GLU A 441 13.58 12.26 -22.25
CA GLU A 441 12.86 12.12 -23.53
C GLU A 441 12.57 13.48 -24.17
N VAL A 442 12.11 14.48 -23.39
CA VAL A 442 11.88 15.85 -23.87
C VAL A 442 13.18 16.51 -24.34
N ALA A 443 14.28 16.33 -23.60
CA ALA A 443 15.58 16.85 -24.01
C ALA A 443 16.03 16.25 -25.36
N LEU A 444 15.92 14.92 -25.52
CA LEU A 444 16.25 14.23 -26.77
C LEU A 444 15.40 14.72 -27.94
N GLN A 445 14.10 14.94 -27.74
CA GLN A 445 13.22 15.51 -28.77
C GLN A 445 13.59 16.95 -29.11
N GLY A 446 14.01 17.75 -28.13
CA GLY A 446 14.54 19.10 -28.35
C GLY A 446 15.77 19.09 -29.25
N ASP A 447 16.73 18.20 -28.99
CA ASP A 447 17.94 18.04 -29.80
C ASP A 447 17.60 17.59 -31.24
N GLN A 448 16.66 16.66 -31.40
CA GLN A 448 16.16 16.21 -32.70
C GLN A 448 15.52 17.34 -33.50
N LEU A 449 14.62 18.12 -32.88
CA LEU A 449 13.97 19.26 -33.54
C LEU A 449 15.00 20.31 -33.97
N GLN A 450 16.00 20.59 -33.13
CA GLN A 450 17.07 21.53 -33.48
C GLN A 450 17.91 21.05 -34.67
N ALA A 451 18.17 19.75 -34.78
CA ALA A 451 18.85 19.16 -35.93
C ALA A 451 17.99 19.21 -37.21
N GLU A 452 16.67 18.97 -37.11
CA GLU A 452 15.75 19.13 -38.25
C GLU A 452 15.64 20.59 -38.71
N GLU A 453 15.60 21.55 -37.76
CA GLU A 453 15.60 22.97 -38.07
C GLU A 453 16.88 23.44 -38.78
N SER A 454 18.05 22.90 -38.40
CA SER A 454 19.32 23.24 -39.07
C SER A 454 19.37 22.67 -40.50
N LEU A 455 18.94 21.41 -40.69
CA LEU A 455 18.80 20.81 -42.02
C LEU A 455 17.81 21.58 -42.90
N ARG A 456 16.67 22.00 -42.34
CA ARG A 456 15.70 22.81 -43.07
C ARG A 456 16.28 24.15 -43.53
N LYS A 457 17.01 24.85 -42.65
CA LYS A 457 17.70 26.11 -43.01
C LYS A 457 18.71 25.90 -44.14
N GLN A 458 19.49 24.82 -44.08
CA GLN A 458 20.45 24.48 -45.12
C GLN A 458 19.77 24.21 -46.47
N LEU A 459 18.67 23.45 -46.47
CA LEU A 459 17.89 23.20 -47.70
C LEU A 459 17.26 24.48 -48.27
N ASP A 460 16.79 25.40 -47.41
CA ASP A 460 16.26 26.68 -47.85
C ASP A 460 17.35 27.57 -48.50
N GLU A 461 18.57 27.55 -47.95
CA GLU A 461 19.76 28.22 -48.52
C GLU A 461 20.14 27.62 -49.88
N ASP A 462 20.23 26.29 -49.98
CA ASP A 462 20.54 25.58 -51.23
C ASP A 462 19.49 25.85 -52.32
N LEU A 463 18.20 25.82 -51.96
CA LEU A 463 17.10 26.17 -52.88
C LEU A 463 17.19 27.63 -53.34
N SER A 464 17.60 28.55 -52.47
CA SER A 464 17.84 29.94 -52.84
C SER A 464 19.01 30.05 -53.83
N SER A 465 20.12 29.35 -53.58
CA SER A 465 21.31 29.32 -54.47
C SER A 465 20.96 28.76 -55.86
N ILE A 466 20.25 27.64 -55.92
CA ILE A 466 19.81 27.04 -57.19
C ILE A 466 18.88 27.98 -57.95
N ARG A 467 17.99 28.72 -57.27
CA ARG A 467 17.12 29.70 -57.93
C ARG A 467 17.93 30.85 -58.53
N THR A 468 18.95 31.36 -57.82
CA THR A 468 19.83 32.40 -58.34
C THR A 468 20.66 31.91 -59.53
N GLU A 469 21.25 30.72 -59.43
CA GLU A 469 22.00 30.11 -60.54
C GLU A 469 21.10 29.88 -61.78
N ARG A 470 19.87 29.40 -61.58
CA ARG A 470 18.90 29.25 -62.67
C ARG A 470 18.58 30.58 -63.34
N GLN A 471 18.43 31.66 -62.58
CA GLN A 471 18.19 33.00 -63.12
C GLN A 471 19.40 33.49 -63.92
N GLU A 472 20.62 33.29 -63.42
CA GLU A 472 21.85 33.63 -64.12
C GLU A 472 22.00 32.86 -65.44
N LEU A 473 21.80 31.55 -65.43
CA LEU A 473 21.85 30.71 -66.63
C LEU A 473 20.79 31.16 -67.65
N ALA A 474 19.58 31.48 -67.21
CA ALA A 474 18.54 32.02 -68.09
C ALA A 474 18.95 33.36 -68.73
N MET A 475 19.66 34.23 -68.00
CA MET A 475 20.22 35.47 -68.57
C MET A 475 21.32 35.17 -69.59
N ARG A 476 22.25 34.25 -69.29
CA ARG A 476 23.32 33.85 -70.23
C ARG A 476 22.77 33.24 -71.52
N VAL A 477 21.73 32.41 -71.43
CA VAL A 477 21.06 31.83 -72.61
C VAL A 477 20.45 32.92 -73.48
N ARG A 478 19.67 33.85 -72.90
CA ARG A 478 19.09 34.98 -73.66
C ARG A 478 20.15 35.84 -74.33
N GLU A 479 21.28 36.07 -73.66
CA GLU A 479 22.38 36.83 -74.25
C GLU A 479 23.03 36.07 -75.41
N SER A 480 23.27 34.76 -75.26
CA SER A 480 23.77 33.93 -76.36
C SER A 480 22.81 33.86 -77.55
N GLU A 481 21.49 33.83 -77.31
CA GLU A 481 20.46 33.89 -78.35
C GLU A 481 20.47 35.23 -79.10
N ARG A 482 20.69 36.36 -78.40
CA ARG A 482 20.86 37.68 -79.03
C ARG A 482 22.09 37.69 -79.93
N ILE A 483 23.24 37.27 -79.40
CA ILE A 483 24.50 37.19 -80.16
C ILE A 483 24.33 36.29 -81.39
N ALA A 484 23.72 35.12 -81.25
CA ALA A 484 23.47 34.20 -82.37
C ALA A 484 22.53 34.81 -83.42
N ASN A 485 21.51 35.57 -83.00
CA ASN A 485 20.63 36.28 -83.92
C ASN A 485 21.35 37.41 -84.68
N ASP A 486 22.23 38.16 -84.01
CA ASP A 486 23.04 39.20 -84.64
C ASP A 486 23.96 38.60 -85.71
N HIS A 487 24.67 37.51 -85.38
CA HIS A 487 25.47 36.75 -86.34
C HIS A 487 24.63 36.21 -87.51
N ARG A 488 23.41 35.71 -87.23
CA ARG A 488 22.49 35.24 -88.28
C ARG A 488 22.08 36.37 -89.22
N GLN A 489 21.86 37.58 -88.71
CA GLN A 489 21.57 38.76 -89.54
C GLN A 489 22.78 39.18 -90.37
N GLU A 490 23.99 39.17 -89.78
CA GLU A 490 25.23 39.45 -90.47
C GLU A 490 25.48 38.46 -91.63
N VAL A 491 25.28 37.17 -91.39
CA VAL A 491 25.38 36.13 -92.43
C VAL A 491 24.40 36.37 -93.56
N LYS A 492 23.15 36.76 -93.27
CA LYS A 492 22.17 37.11 -94.32
C LYS A 492 22.64 38.28 -95.18
N LEU A 493 23.16 39.34 -94.56
CA LEU A 493 23.71 40.50 -95.28
C LEU A 493 24.92 40.11 -96.14
N LEU A 494 25.81 39.25 -95.63
CA LEU A 494 26.94 38.74 -96.39
C LEU A 494 26.50 37.87 -97.57
N GLN A 495 25.49 37.02 -97.38
CA GLN A 495 24.90 36.21 -98.45
C GLN A 495 24.29 37.07 -99.56
N GLU A 496 23.58 38.15 -99.21
CA GLU A 496 23.05 39.11 -100.18
C GLU A 496 24.17 39.81 -100.97
N LYS A 497 25.25 40.25 -100.29
CA LYS A 497 26.44 40.82 -100.95
C LYS A 497 27.09 39.83 -101.92
N VAL A 498 27.26 38.58 -101.51
CA VAL A 498 27.82 37.52 -102.38
C VAL A 498 26.94 37.32 -103.61
N ARG A 499 25.61 37.25 -103.44
CA ARG A 499 24.67 37.13 -104.57
C ARG A 499 24.79 38.30 -105.54
N LEU A 500 24.93 39.52 -105.03
CA LEU A 500 25.08 40.72 -105.87
C LEU A 500 26.40 40.71 -106.65
N ILE A 501 27.50 40.32 -106.00
CA ILE A 501 28.81 40.14 -106.67
C ILE A 501 28.74 39.02 -107.71
N GLN A 502 28.08 37.89 -107.42
CA GLN A 502 27.88 36.80 -108.38
C GLN A 502 27.10 37.27 -109.62
N SER A 503 26.01 38.03 -109.43
CA SER A 503 25.24 38.63 -110.53
C SER A 503 26.11 39.56 -111.39
N MET A 504 26.87 40.46 -110.76
CA MET A 504 27.78 41.36 -111.48
C MET A 504 28.88 40.61 -112.24
N ASN A 505 29.46 39.57 -111.63
CA ASN A 505 30.47 38.73 -112.29
C ASN A 505 29.87 37.98 -113.47
N GLN A 506 28.63 37.50 -113.36
CA GLN A 506 27.92 36.85 -114.45
C GLN A 506 27.70 37.83 -115.61
N GLU A 507 27.19 39.03 -115.35
CA GLU A 507 27.03 40.09 -116.38
C GLU A 507 28.37 40.45 -117.06
N LEU A 508 29.47 40.55 -116.28
CA LEU A 508 30.80 40.81 -116.82
C LEU A 508 31.31 39.65 -117.69
N SER A 509 31.05 38.40 -117.28
CA SER A 509 31.40 37.20 -118.06
C SER A 509 30.61 37.11 -119.37
N GLU A 510 29.32 37.44 -119.34
CA GLU A 510 28.46 37.53 -120.53
C GLU A 510 28.99 38.59 -121.50
N LYS A 511 29.32 39.80 -121.02
CA LYS A 511 29.98 40.84 -121.84
C LYS A 511 31.33 40.41 -122.41
N LEU A 512 32.15 39.69 -121.63
CA LEU A 512 33.42 39.15 -122.10
C LEU A 512 33.23 38.11 -123.20
N GLN A 513 32.22 37.24 -123.08
CA GLN A 513 31.84 36.31 -124.13
C GLN A 513 31.34 37.04 -125.39
N GLU A 514 30.50 38.07 -125.26
CA GLU A 514 30.05 38.90 -126.38
C GLU A 514 31.24 39.55 -127.11
N LEU A 515 32.17 40.15 -126.36
CA LEU A 515 33.39 40.75 -126.93
C LEU A 515 34.31 39.71 -127.57
N SER A 516 34.44 38.52 -126.95
CA SER A 516 35.19 37.40 -127.51
C SER A 516 34.58 36.92 -128.84
N VAL A 517 33.27 36.78 -128.91
CA VAL A 517 32.56 36.41 -130.15
C VAL A 517 32.73 37.50 -131.20
N ALA A 518 32.60 38.78 -130.82
CA ALA A 518 32.84 39.92 -131.71
C ALA A 518 34.27 39.93 -132.27
N ALA A 519 35.27 39.56 -131.47
CA ALA A 519 36.67 39.46 -131.89
C ALA A 519 37.00 38.23 -132.76
N ILE A 520 36.14 37.21 -132.79
CA ILE A 520 36.29 36.02 -133.64
C ILE A 520 35.56 36.19 -134.98
N VAL A 521 34.44 36.94 -135.00
CA VAL A 521 33.58 37.12 -136.18
C VAL A 521 33.99 38.33 -137.05
N GLY A 522 34.72 39.29 -136.48
CA GLY A 522 35.40 40.37 -137.23
C GLY A 522 36.84 40.01 -137.53
#